data_AF-A0A369PVZ6-F1
#
_entry.id   AF-A0A369PVZ6-F1
#
_cell.length_a   1.000
_cell.length_b   1.000
_cell.length_c   1.000
_cell.angle_alpha   90.00
_cell.angle_beta   90.00
_cell.angle_gamma   90.00
#
_symmetry.space_group_name_H-M   'P 1'
#
loop_
_entity.id
_entity.type
_entity.pdbx_description
1 polymer ?
#
loop_
_entity_poly.entity_id
_entity_poly.type
_entity_poly.pdbx_seq_one_letter_code
_entity_poly.pdbx_strand_id
1 'polypeptide(L)' 'MESITIYPKNERQKSLLKSLLRELKVHFEIEENNNNTFLSEKDYYAKIDKSIAQAENGKTKKLTKEEQKEFLGL' A
#
# COMPACT_ATOMS: atom_id res chain seq x y z
N MET A 1 -22.78 2.73 -0.39
CA MET A 1 -22.69 3.27 0.98
C MET A 1 -21.38 4.03 1.06
N GLU A 2 -21.40 5.25 1.59
CA GLU A 2 -20.19 6.05 1.77
C GLU A 2 -19.48 5.61 3.04
N SER A 3 -18.16 5.44 2.98
CA SER A 3 -17.30 5.03 4.10
C SER A 3 -16.34 6.15 4.46
N ILE A 4 -16.09 6.33 5.76
CA ILE A 4 -15.11 7.30 6.28
C ILE A 4 -13.93 6.52 6.86
N THR A 5 -12.73 6.79 6.36
CA THR A 5 -11.47 6.26 6.91
C THR A 5 -10.83 7.31 7.80
N ILE A 6 -10.52 6.94 9.05
CA ILE A 6 -9.91 7.82 10.05
C ILE A 6 -8.55 7.27 10.44
N TYR A 7 -7.51 8.10 10.43
CA TYR A 7 -6.15 7.75 10.82
C TYR A 7 -5.77 8.42 12.15
N PRO A 8 -5.84 7.70 13.30
CA PRO A 8 -5.41 8.24 14.58
C PRO A 8 -3.91 8.51 14.58
N LYS A 9 -3.48 9.66 15.11
CA LYS A 9 -2.05 10.03 15.19
C LYS A 9 -1.31 9.36 16.36
N ASN A 10 -2.04 8.80 17.32
CA ASN A 10 -1.49 8.13 18.50
C ASN A 10 -2.50 7.16 19.15
N GLU A 11 -1.99 6.33 20.06
CA GLU A 11 -2.79 5.32 20.78
C GLU A 11 -3.91 5.92 21.62
N ARG A 12 -3.73 7.11 22.18
CA ARG A 12 -4.77 7.79 22.97
C ARG A 12 -5.97 8.16 22.08
N GLN A 13 -5.73 8.68 20.88
CA GLN A 13 -6.78 8.97 19.90
C GLN A 13 -7.46 7.69 19.42
N LYS A 14 -6.69 6.64 19.12
CA LYS A 14 -7.22 5.33 18.72
C LYS A 14 -8.16 4.76 19.78
N SER A 15 -7.73 4.77 21.04
CA SER A 15 -8.54 4.28 22.16
C SER A 15 -9.82 5.09 22.35
N LEU A 16 -9.75 6.42 22.24
CA LEU A 16 -10.92 7.30 22.36
C LEU A 16 -11.95 7.02 21.26
N LEU A 17 -11.51 6.98 20.01
CA LEU A 17 -12.37 6.71 18.85
C LEU A 17 -13.06 5.35 18.96
N LYS A 18 -12.31 4.31 19.36
CA LYS A 18 -12.87 2.96 19.56
C LYS A 18 -13.99 2.94 20.60
N SER A 19 -13.81 3.62 21.73
CA SER A 19 -14.86 3.70 22.76
C SER A 19 -16.08 4.46 22.27
N LEU A 20 -15.88 5.58 21.57
CA LEU A 20 -16.96 6.44 21.07
C LEU A 20 -17.79 5.70 20.01
N LEU A 21 -17.14 5.06 19.04
CA LEU A 21 -17.82 4.30 17.97
C LEU A 21 -18.60 3.09 18.51
N ARG A 22 -18.09 2.42 19.56
CA ARG A 22 -18.81 1.35 20.27
C ARG A 22 -20.08 1.87 20.94
N GLU A 23 -20.00 3.00 21.63
CA GLU A 23 -21.15 3.59 22.31
C GLU A 23 -22.24 4.02 21.33
N LEU A 24 -21.83 4.57 20.17
CA LEU A 24 -22.75 4.93 19.09
C LEU A 24 -23.35 3.72 18.35
N LYS A 25 -22.93 2.49 18.68
CA LYS A 25 -23.34 1.25 18.00
C LYS A 25 -23.15 1.29 16.48
N VAL A 26 -22.12 2.01 16.04
CA VAL A 26 -21.74 2.09 14.63
C VAL A 26 -20.90 0.85 14.31
N HIS A 27 -21.14 0.24 13.15
CA HIS A 27 -20.26 -0.81 12.66
C HIS A 27 -18.94 -0.18 12.19
N PHE A 28 -17.82 -0.66 12.74
CA PHE A 28 -16.49 -0.20 12.36
C PHE A 28 -15.51 -1.37 12.34
N GLU A 29 -14.53 -1.28 11.45
CA GLU A 29 -13.39 -2.19 11.38
C GLU A 29 -12.12 -1.40 11.72
N ILE A 30 -11.26 -2.01 12.52
CA ILE A 30 -9.90 -1.51 12.73
C ILE A 30 -9.04 -2.39 11.85
N GLU A 31 -8.78 -1.95 10.62
CA GLU A 31 -7.69 -2.52 9.85
C GLU A 31 -6.40 -2.17 10.58
N GLU A 32 -5.76 -3.19 11.14
CA GLU A 32 -4.33 -3.08 11.33
C GLU A 32 -3.77 -2.84 9.93
N ASN A 33 -2.96 -1.80 9.77
CA ASN A 33 -2.00 -1.72 8.69
C ASN A 33 -1.03 -2.90 8.92
N ASN A 34 -1.52 -4.12 8.72
CA ASN A 34 -0.71 -5.21 8.27
C ASN A 34 -0.12 -4.61 7.03
N ASN A 35 1.15 -4.22 7.12
CA ASN A 35 2.00 -4.01 5.98
C ASN A 35 2.00 -5.33 5.21
N ASN A 36 0.88 -5.64 4.54
CA ASN A 36 0.71 -6.69 3.56
C ASN A 36 1.41 -6.22 2.29
N THR A 37 2.58 -5.61 2.44
CA THR A 37 3.57 -5.57 1.40
C THR A 37 3.92 -7.03 1.18
N PHE A 38 3.65 -7.54 -0.02
CA PHE A 38 4.00 -8.91 -0.41
C PHE A 38 5.49 -9.24 -0.24
N LEU A 39 6.31 -8.23 0.06
CA LEU A 39 7.75 -8.32 0.21
C LEU A 39 8.13 -7.81 1.60
N SER A 40 9.10 -8.50 2.21
CA SER A 40 9.87 -7.92 3.30
C SER A 40 10.67 -6.71 2.78
N GLU A 41 11.08 -5.82 3.69
CA GLU A 41 11.94 -4.68 3.36
C GLU A 41 13.22 -5.11 2.63
N LYS A 42 13.84 -6.20 3.09
CA LYS A 42 15.03 -6.78 2.45
C LYS A 42 14.75 -7.25 1.02
N ASP A 43 13.64 -7.95 0.81
CA ASP A 43 13.26 -8.46 -0.52
C ASP A 43 12.88 -7.33 -1.47
N TYR A 44 12.30 -6.25 -0.93
CA TYR A 44 12.01 -5.04 -1.67
C TYR A 44 13.30 -4.41 -2.20
N TYR A 45 14.28 -4.13 -1.33
CA TYR A 45 15.55 -3.54 -1.75
C TYR A 45 16.32 -4.45 -2.72
N ALA A 46 16.34 -5.77 -2.47
CA ALA A 46 16.96 -6.73 -3.38
C ALA A 46 16.33 -6.72 -4.79
N LYS A 47 15.01 -6.50 -4.91
CA LYS A 47 14.35 -6.34 -6.20
C LYS A 47 14.75 -5.04 -6.90
N ILE A 48 14.90 -3.94 -6.15
CA ILE A 48 15.34 -2.65 -6.71
C ILE A 48 16.77 -2.78 -7.26
N ASP A 49 17.70 -3.32 -6.48
CA ASP A 49 19.09 -3.52 -6.92
C ASP A 49 19.17 -4.38 -8.18
N LYS A 50 18.38 -5.46 -8.21
CA LYS A 50 18.27 -6.32 -9.39
C LYS A 50 17.75 -5.55 -10.61
N SER A 51 16.74 -4.70 -10.44
CA SER A 51 16.19 -3.89 -11.53
C SER A 51 17.20 -2.88 -12.06
N ILE A 52 17.99 -2.26 -11.18
CA ILE A 52 19.08 -1.34 -11.56
C ILE A 52 20.13 -2.09 -12.39
N ALA A 53 20.60 -3.23 -11.91
CA ALA A 53 21.57 -4.05 -12.63
C ALA A 53 21.03 -4.53 -14.00
N GLN A 54 19.74 -4.85 -14.10
CA GLN A 54 19.12 -5.17 -15.39
C GLN A 54 19.14 -3.99 -16.37
N ALA A 55 18.91 -2.77 -15.88
CA ALA A 55 18.97 -1.56 -16.70
C ALA A 55 20.39 -1.28 -17.20
N GLU A 56 21.38 -1.36 -16.30
CA GLU A 56 22.80 -1.14 -16.63
C GLU A 56 23.32 -2.17 -17.65
N ASN A 57 22.90 -3.42 -17.52
CA ASN A 57 23.27 -4.49 -18.45
C ASN A 57 22.43 -4.51 -19.74
N GLY A 58 21.57 -3.52 -19.97
CA GLY A 58 20.72 -3.43 -21.16
C GLY A 58 19.66 -4.53 -21.27
N LYS A 59 19.37 -5.27 -20.18
CA LYS A 59 18.34 -6.32 -20.10
C LYS A 59 16.97 -5.69 -19.86
N THR A 60 16.61 -4.72 -20.70
CA THR A 60 15.35 -3.97 -20.62
C THR A 60 14.47 -4.29 -21.82
N LYS A 61 13.15 -4.17 -21.64
CA LYS A 61 12.18 -4.25 -22.73
C LYS A 61 11.81 -2.83 -23.15
N LYS A 62 11.97 -2.51 -24.43
CA LYS A 62 11.41 -1.27 -24.99
C LYS A 62 9.91 -1.48 -25.18
N LEU A 63 9.11 -0.53 -24.70
CA LEU A 63 7.67 -0.49 -24.90
C LEU A 63 7.35 0.79 -25.69
N THR A 64 6.45 0.68 -26.66
CA THR A 64 5.82 1.85 -27.28
C THR A 64 4.85 2.50 -26.30
N LYS A 65 4.35 3.70 -26.63
CA LYS A 65 3.39 4.40 -25.76
C LYS A 65 2.09 3.60 -25.61
N GLU A 66 1.68 2.93 -26.66
CA GLU A 66 0.48 2.11 -26.73
C GLU A 66 0.65 0.83 -25.90
N GLU A 67 1.79 0.13 -26.04
CA GLU A 67 2.11 -1.05 -25.23
C GLU A 67 2.27 -0.70 -23.73
N GLN A 68 2.81 0.48 -23.43
CA GLN A 68 2.93 0.96 -22.06
C GLN A 68 1.56 1.22 -21.42
N LYS A 69 0.62 1.82 -22.17
CA LYS A 69 -0.75 2.03 -21.70
C LYS A 69 -1.45 0.72 -21.39
N GLU A 70 -1.38 -0.24 -22.31
CA GLU A 70 -1.93 -1.58 -22.11
C GLU A 70 -1.31 -2.27 -20.89
N PHE A 71 0.03 -2.23 -20.76
CA PHE A 71 0.74 -2.83 -19.62
C PHE A 71 0.35 -2.22 -18.27
N LEU A 72 0.06 -0.92 -18.22
CA LEU A 72 -0.33 -0.21 -17.00
C LEU A 72 -1.84 -0.20 -16.75
N GLY A 73 -2.64 -0.75 -17.67
CA GLY A 73 -4.11 -0.74 -17.59
C GLY A 73 -4.72 0.66 -17.70
N LEU A 74 -4.09 1.55 -18.50
CA LEU A 74 -4.46 2.96 -18.69
C LEU A 74 -5.10 3.24 -20.06
#